data_AF-A0A098BE45-F1
#
_entry.id   AF-A0A098BE45-F1
#
_cell.length_a   1.000
_cell.length_b   1.000
_cell.length_c   1.000
_cell.angle_alpha   90.00
_cell.angle_beta   90.00
_cell.angle_gamma   90.00
#
_symmetry.space_group_name_H-M   'P 1'
#
loop_
_entity.id
_entity.type
_entity.pdbx_description
1 polymer ?
#
loop_
_entity_poly.entity_id
_entity_poly.type
_entity_poly.pdbx_seq_one_letter_code
_entity_poly.pdbx_strand_id
1 'polypeptide(L)'
;MTDSGQSWWVDYNANILRAREAGWDGNEPLLSREMCELLDDVDAAFAVTGADTPGWPNPYEGGPGPDEEAYERSTHPERFRIVVARAQAWTKVLLNRGLAREASRIDWALAPLETGGADTVLKPAAEGAVPLVLRTHAPMNPDHPFNITIAAGDPAVALASIPDCACDGCDRGSAYLLKDMDMLVVSVVDGSLDVDLGDDYYWVRTSFKAKGSGIQDRHTRTAFTAAPWLVNWASRPLQARPSLRRPWSPT
;
A
#
# COMPACT_ATOMS: atom_id res chain seq x y z
N MET A 1 -6.16 -25.35 -9.21
CA MET A 1 -7.26 -25.02 -8.28
C MET A 1 -6.61 -24.66 -6.96
N THR A 2 -6.07 -23.44 -6.87
CA THR A 2 -5.51 -22.88 -5.65
C THR A 2 -6.68 -22.42 -4.78
N ASP A 3 -6.60 -22.78 -3.51
CA ASP A 3 -7.60 -22.56 -2.47
C ASP A 3 -8.00 -21.08 -2.39
N SER A 4 -9.28 -20.77 -2.66
CA SER A 4 -9.80 -19.40 -2.71
C SER A 4 -10.28 -18.89 -1.35
N GLY A 5 -9.79 -19.45 -0.25
CA GLY A 5 -10.15 -19.05 1.12
C GLY A 5 -8.97 -18.69 2.02
N GLN A 6 -7.73 -18.79 1.52
CA GLN A 6 -6.53 -18.58 2.33
C GLN A 6 -6.01 -17.14 2.20
N SER A 7 -5.63 -16.54 3.33
CA SER A 7 -5.14 -15.16 3.37
C SER A 7 -3.86 -14.96 2.57
N TRP A 8 -3.72 -13.81 1.91
CA TRP A 8 -2.61 -13.57 0.97
C TRP A 8 -1.23 -13.69 1.61
N TRP A 9 -1.08 -13.39 2.90
CA TRP A 9 0.20 -13.50 3.62
C TRP A 9 0.62 -14.95 3.84
N VAL A 10 -0.35 -15.84 4.03
CA VAL A 10 -0.10 -17.28 4.14
C VAL A 10 0.36 -17.82 2.80
N ASP A 11 -0.36 -17.47 1.73
CA ASP A 11 0.03 -17.82 0.36
C ASP A 11 1.40 -17.26 -0.02
N TYR A 12 1.70 -16.02 0.38
CA TYR A 12 2.99 -15.39 0.13
C TYR A 12 4.14 -16.22 0.72
N ASN A 13 4.06 -16.56 2.02
CA ASN A 13 5.07 -17.39 2.67
C ASN A 13 5.16 -18.79 2.06
N ALA A 14 4.01 -19.42 1.79
CA ALA A 14 3.96 -20.75 1.18
C ALA A 14 4.59 -20.77 -0.22
N ASN A 15 4.35 -19.72 -1.03
CA ASN A 15 4.94 -19.59 -2.36
C ASN A 15 6.45 -19.46 -2.32
N ILE A 16 7.00 -18.66 -1.40
CA ILE A 16 8.46 -18.52 -1.24
C ILE A 16 9.08 -19.85 -0.80
N LEU A 17 8.47 -20.54 0.17
CA LEU A 17 8.95 -21.84 0.63
C LEU A 17 8.94 -22.88 -0.50
N ARG A 18 7.84 -22.98 -1.26
CA ARG A 18 7.74 -23.86 -2.43
C ARG A 18 8.80 -23.53 -3.49
N ALA A 19 9.06 -22.25 -3.75
CA ALA A 19 10.08 -21.84 -4.72
C ALA A 19 11.48 -22.28 -4.27
N ARG A 20 11.81 -22.11 -2.98
CA ARG A 20 13.08 -22.57 -2.40
C ARG A 20 13.23 -24.10 -2.46
N GLU A 21 12.16 -24.83 -2.15
CA GLU A 21 12.12 -26.29 -2.29
C GLU A 21 12.32 -26.74 -3.75
N ALA A 22 11.81 -25.96 -4.71
CA ALA A 22 12.02 -26.17 -6.14
C ALA A 22 13.42 -25.74 -6.64
N GLY A 23 14.31 -25.29 -5.75
CA GLY A 23 15.70 -24.94 -6.06
C GLY A 23 15.93 -23.50 -6.52
N TRP A 24 14.94 -22.61 -6.35
CA TRP A 24 15.14 -21.19 -6.58
C TRP A 24 15.96 -20.55 -5.45
N ASP A 25 16.99 -19.79 -5.82
CA ASP A 25 17.96 -19.14 -4.92
C ASP A 25 17.58 -17.70 -4.54
N GLY A 26 16.31 -17.34 -4.75
CA GLY A 26 15.76 -16.04 -4.36
C GLY A 26 15.90 -15.75 -2.87
N ASN A 27 16.25 -14.50 -2.56
CA ASN A 27 16.41 -13.99 -1.20
C ASN A 27 15.14 -13.30 -0.66
N GLU A 28 13.99 -13.57 -1.29
CA GLU A 28 12.71 -12.97 -0.94
C GLU A 28 12.38 -13.28 0.52
N PRO A 29 12.21 -12.24 1.36
CA PRO A 29 12.01 -12.45 2.78
C PRO A 29 10.60 -12.97 3.04
N LEU A 30 10.51 -13.93 3.96
CA LEU A 30 9.24 -14.34 4.54
C LEU A 30 8.67 -13.22 5.42
N LEU A 31 7.36 -13.19 5.55
CA LEU A 31 6.68 -12.46 6.62
C LEU A 31 6.94 -13.20 7.94
N SER A 32 7.37 -12.47 8.97
CA SER A 32 7.58 -13.06 10.29
C SER A 32 6.26 -13.52 10.91
N ARG A 33 6.32 -14.32 11.97
CA ARG A 33 5.12 -14.79 12.68
C ARG A 33 4.32 -13.62 13.23
N GLU A 34 5.00 -12.64 13.82
CA GLU A 34 4.41 -11.45 14.40
C GLU A 34 3.71 -10.58 13.34
N MET A 35 4.24 -10.58 12.11
CA MET A 35 3.63 -9.89 10.98
C MET A 35 2.35 -10.59 10.52
N CYS A 36 2.38 -11.92 10.41
CA CYS A 36 1.17 -12.69 10.12
C CYS A 36 0.11 -12.49 11.21
N GLU A 37 0.49 -12.51 12.49
CA GLU A 37 -0.41 -12.23 13.61
C GLU A 37 -0.98 -10.79 13.55
N LEU A 38 -0.23 -9.81 13.06
CA LEU A 38 -0.75 -8.45 12.84
C LEU A 38 -1.79 -8.42 11.70
N LEU A 39 -1.52 -9.11 10.60
CA LEU A 39 -2.45 -9.20 9.47
C LEU A 39 -3.71 -9.98 9.81
N ASP A 40 -3.61 -11.03 10.62
CA ASP A 40 -4.75 -11.78 11.15
C ASP A 40 -5.66 -10.87 12.00
N ASP A 41 -5.09 -10.02 12.86
CA ASP A 41 -5.85 -9.04 13.63
C ASP A 41 -6.53 -7.98 12.74
N VAL A 42 -5.83 -7.51 11.70
CA VAL A 42 -6.41 -6.59 10.72
C VAL A 42 -7.57 -7.25 9.99
N ASP A 43 -7.46 -8.53 9.65
CA ASP A 43 -8.54 -9.28 9.01
C ASP A 43 -9.75 -9.46 9.91
N ALA A 44 -9.53 -9.79 11.19
CA ALA A 44 -10.58 -9.84 12.19
C ALA A 44 -11.26 -8.48 12.40
N ALA A 45 -10.50 -7.39 12.41
CA ALA A 45 -11.06 -6.04 12.48
C ALA A 45 -11.82 -5.66 11.20
N PHE A 46 -11.32 -6.08 10.04
CA PHE A 46 -11.92 -5.84 8.74
C PHE A 46 -13.25 -6.59 8.55
N ALA A 47 -13.41 -7.78 9.12
CA ALA A 47 -14.69 -8.47 9.17
C ALA A 47 -15.81 -7.62 9.82
N VAL A 48 -15.46 -6.65 10.67
CA VAL A 48 -16.40 -5.71 11.28
C VAL A 48 -16.49 -4.40 10.47
N THR A 49 -15.37 -3.77 10.13
CA THR A 49 -15.39 -2.47 9.43
C THR A 49 -15.87 -2.59 7.98
N GLY A 50 -15.65 -3.75 7.35
CA GLY A 50 -16.02 -4.06 5.98
C GLY A 50 -17.30 -4.89 5.84
N ALA A 51 -18.09 -5.04 6.90
CA ALA A 51 -19.31 -5.86 6.89
C ALA A 51 -20.29 -5.48 5.76
N ASP A 52 -20.34 -4.19 5.41
CA ASP A 52 -21.19 -3.64 4.35
C ASP A 52 -20.44 -3.42 3.01
N THR A 53 -19.22 -3.94 2.87
CA THR A 53 -18.40 -3.81 1.67
C THR A 53 -17.97 -5.19 1.17
N PRO A 54 -18.88 -5.95 0.51
CA PRO A 54 -18.57 -7.29 0.05
C PRO A 54 -17.41 -7.26 -0.96
N GLY A 55 -16.51 -8.24 -0.84
CA GLY A 55 -15.46 -8.45 -1.83
C GLY A 55 -16.02 -8.87 -3.19
N TRP A 56 -15.25 -8.65 -4.25
CA TRP A 56 -15.57 -9.08 -5.60
C TRP A 56 -14.36 -9.77 -6.26
N PRO A 57 -14.60 -10.79 -7.10
CA PRO A 57 -13.53 -11.49 -7.80
C PRO A 57 -12.91 -10.62 -8.89
N ASN A 58 -11.75 -11.03 -9.38
CA ASN A 58 -11.16 -10.45 -10.58
C ASN A 58 -12.05 -10.76 -11.80
N PRO A 59 -12.64 -9.76 -12.48
CA PRO A 59 -13.54 -9.99 -13.62
C PRO A 59 -12.87 -10.71 -14.81
N TYR A 60 -11.55 -10.65 -14.90
CA TYR A 60 -10.77 -11.18 -16.01
C TYR A 60 -10.03 -12.48 -15.68
N GLU A 61 -10.25 -13.03 -14.48
CA GLU A 61 -9.59 -14.28 -14.08
C GLU A 61 -10.10 -15.47 -14.91
N GLY A 62 -9.19 -16.12 -15.64
CA GLY A 62 -9.50 -17.27 -16.50
C GLY A 62 -10.29 -16.93 -17.77
N GLY A 63 -10.55 -15.64 -18.03
CA GLY A 63 -11.29 -15.14 -19.18
C GLY A 63 -10.43 -14.30 -20.14
N PRO A 64 -11.05 -13.75 -21.20
CA PRO A 64 -10.40 -12.71 -22.01
C PRO A 64 -10.11 -11.48 -21.15
N GLY A 65 -9.05 -10.75 -21.49
CA GLY A 65 -8.77 -9.46 -20.88
C GLY A 65 -9.80 -8.39 -21.25
N PRO A 66 -9.70 -7.20 -20.63
CA PRO A 66 -10.58 -6.08 -20.92
C PRO A 66 -10.51 -5.63 -22.40
N ASP A 67 -11.64 -5.15 -22.91
CA ASP A 67 -11.71 -4.39 -24.16
C ASP A 67 -11.39 -2.91 -23.94
N GLU A 68 -11.28 -2.14 -25.02
CA GLU A 68 -10.95 -0.70 -24.93
C GLU A 68 -12.01 0.09 -24.15
N GLU A 69 -13.31 -0.21 -24.36
CA GLU A 69 -14.41 0.46 -23.66
C GLU A 69 -14.34 0.27 -22.13
N ALA A 70 -13.84 -0.87 -21.64
CA ALA A 70 -13.66 -1.10 -20.22
C ALA A 70 -12.68 -0.11 -19.57
N TYR A 71 -11.72 0.44 -20.31
CA TYR A 71 -10.79 1.44 -19.78
C TYR A 71 -11.40 2.85 -19.65
N GLU A 72 -12.55 3.09 -20.26
CA GLU A 72 -13.20 4.40 -20.33
C GLU A 72 -14.40 4.54 -19.38
N ARG A 73 -14.74 3.49 -18.61
CA ARG A 73 -15.90 3.48 -17.71
C ARG A 73 -15.58 2.89 -16.34
N SER A 74 -16.35 3.29 -15.34
CA SER A 74 -16.40 2.67 -14.02
C SER A 74 -17.84 2.28 -13.70
N THR A 75 -18.17 0.99 -13.80
CA THR A 75 -19.55 0.52 -13.70
C THR A 75 -20.04 0.44 -12.25
N HIS A 76 -19.14 0.13 -11.31
CA HIS A 76 -19.47 -0.07 -9.89
C HIS A 76 -18.55 0.70 -8.94
N PRO A 77 -18.51 2.05 -9.04
CA PRO A 77 -17.60 2.90 -8.25
C PRO A 77 -17.82 2.79 -6.74
N GLU A 78 -19.02 2.39 -6.29
CA GLU A 78 -19.37 2.22 -4.89
C GLU A 78 -18.58 1.10 -4.19
N ARG A 79 -18.13 0.08 -4.95
CA ARG A 79 -17.41 -1.08 -4.40
C ARG A 79 -16.06 -0.70 -3.79
N PHE A 80 -15.43 0.37 -4.28
CA PHE A 80 -14.16 0.87 -3.75
C PHE A 80 -14.26 1.41 -2.32
N ARG A 81 -15.45 1.52 -1.72
CA ARG A 81 -15.60 1.71 -0.27
C ARG A 81 -14.85 0.67 0.56
N ILE A 82 -14.60 -0.51 0.01
CA ILE A 82 -13.87 -1.59 0.69
C ILE A 82 -12.46 -1.18 1.14
N VAL A 83 -11.77 -0.32 0.37
CA VAL A 83 -10.41 0.12 0.73
C VAL A 83 -10.43 1.08 1.93
N VAL A 84 -11.51 1.86 2.06
CA VAL A 84 -11.74 2.73 3.23
C VAL A 84 -12.01 1.88 4.47
N ALA A 85 -12.83 0.83 4.34
CA ALA A 85 -13.08 -0.10 5.42
C ALA A 85 -11.80 -0.83 5.88
N ARG A 86 -10.90 -1.21 4.95
CA ARG A 86 -9.60 -1.79 5.29
C ARG A 86 -8.66 -0.78 5.95
N ALA A 87 -8.66 0.48 5.51
CA ALA A 87 -7.93 1.56 6.17
C ALA A 87 -8.36 1.72 7.64
N GLN A 88 -9.66 1.71 7.89
CA GLN A 88 -10.22 1.78 9.24
C GLN A 88 -9.82 0.57 10.10
N ALA A 89 -9.77 -0.64 9.52
CA ALA A 89 -9.29 -1.84 10.21
C ALA A 89 -7.82 -1.70 10.64
N TRP A 90 -6.95 -1.24 9.73
CA TRP A 90 -5.56 -0.94 10.03
C TRP A 90 -5.41 0.09 11.14
N THR A 91 -6.09 1.23 11.03
CA THR A 91 -6.10 2.27 12.07
C THR A 91 -6.48 1.68 13.43
N LYS A 92 -7.60 0.95 13.49
CA LYS A 92 -8.09 0.34 14.73
C LYS A 92 -7.06 -0.61 15.35
N VAL A 93 -6.47 -1.49 14.56
CA VAL A 93 -5.50 -2.48 15.07
C VAL A 93 -4.21 -1.82 15.54
N LEU A 94 -3.66 -0.88 14.76
CA LEU A 94 -2.41 -0.20 15.13
C LEU A 94 -2.57 0.63 16.41
N LEU A 95 -3.73 1.28 16.60
CA LEU A 95 -4.04 1.99 17.84
C LEU A 95 -4.28 1.04 19.01
N ASN A 96 -5.07 -0.02 18.83
CA ASN A 96 -5.40 -0.98 19.89
C ASN A 96 -4.18 -1.77 20.38
N ARG A 97 -3.24 -2.09 19.48
CA ARG A 97 -1.96 -2.72 19.85
C ARG A 97 -0.96 -1.73 20.45
N GLY A 98 -1.29 -0.44 20.53
CA GLY A 98 -0.41 0.60 21.05
C GLY A 98 0.81 0.88 20.16
N LEU A 99 0.77 0.49 18.88
CA LEU A 99 1.87 0.68 17.93
C LEU A 99 1.94 2.12 17.41
N ALA A 100 0.82 2.85 17.48
CA ALA A 100 0.76 4.27 17.17
C ALA A 100 -0.22 5.01 18.08
N ARG A 101 -0.13 6.33 17.99
CA ARG A 101 -1.13 7.29 18.47
C ARG A 101 -1.58 8.17 17.31
N GLU A 102 -2.81 8.64 17.38
CA GLU A 102 -3.27 9.65 16.43
C GLU A 102 -2.51 10.98 16.62
N ALA A 103 -2.30 11.68 15.51
CA ALA A 103 -1.78 13.04 15.47
C ALA A 103 -2.73 13.94 14.67
N SER A 104 -2.74 15.23 14.99
CA SER A 104 -3.72 16.16 14.42
C SER A 104 -3.42 16.61 12.99
N ARG A 105 -2.14 16.64 12.60
CA ARG A 105 -1.70 17.06 11.27
C ARG A 105 -0.29 16.56 10.96
N ILE A 106 0.04 16.57 9.67
CA ILE A 106 1.39 16.36 9.16
C ILE A 106 1.65 17.30 7.99
N ASP A 107 2.89 17.74 7.84
CA ASP A 107 3.30 18.51 6.67
C ASP A 107 3.56 17.57 5.50
N TRP A 108 3.27 18.01 4.28
CA TRP A 108 3.44 17.21 3.06
C TRP A 108 4.70 17.63 2.31
N ALA A 109 5.59 16.68 2.05
CA ALA A 109 6.67 16.82 1.09
C ALA A 109 6.18 16.58 -0.33
N LEU A 110 5.40 15.51 -0.53
CA LEU A 110 4.68 15.22 -1.78
C LEU A 110 3.24 14.87 -1.44
N ALA A 111 2.33 15.79 -1.75
CA ALA A 111 0.90 15.60 -1.51
C ALA A 111 0.28 14.61 -2.52
N PRO A 112 -0.86 13.99 -2.19
CA PRO A 112 -1.66 13.24 -3.15
C PRO A 112 -2.10 14.13 -4.33
N LEU A 113 -2.25 13.53 -5.51
CA LEU A 113 -2.76 14.25 -6.70
C LEU A 113 -4.22 14.65 -6.50
N GLU A 114 -5.01 13.74 -5.92
CA GLU A 114 -6.39 13.99 -5.57
C GLU A 114 -6.47 15.03 -4.45
N THR A 115 -7.15 16.13 -4.74
CA THR A 115 -7.37 17.21 -3.77
C THR A 115 -8.53 16.88 -2.83
N GLY A 116 -8.42 17.29 -1.57
CA GLY A 116 -9.44 17.04 -0.56
C GLY A 116 -9.14 15.79 0.27
N GLY A 117 -10.17 15.27 0.94
CA GLY A 117 -10.06 14.11 1.81
C GLY A 117 -9.79 14.43 3.29
N ALA A 118 -9.79 13.38 4.11
CA ALA A 118 -9.54 13.45 5.54
C ALA A 118 -8.31 12.60 5.91
N ASP A 119 -7.36 13.20 6.60
CA ASP A 119 -6.14 12.53 7.06
C ASP A 119 -6.36 11.81 8.38
N THR A 120 -6.05 10.52 8.41
CA THR A 120 -5.76 9.78 9.65
C THR A 120 -4.24 9.64 9.78
N VAL A 121 -3.63 10.42 10.67
CA VAL A 121 -2.18 10.40 10.90
C VAL A 121 -1.86 9.52 12.11
N LEU A 122 -1.11 8.45 11.88
CA LEU A 122 -0.68 7.48 12.88
C LEU A 122 0.81 7.67 13.14
N LYS A 123 1.14 8.20 14.33
CA LYS A 123 2.52 8.45 14.74
C LYS A 123 3.05 7.29 15.58
N PRO A 124 4.14 6.62 15.16
CA PRO A 124 4.76 5.57 15.97
C PRO A 124 5.47 6.14 17.19
N ALA A 125 5.71 5.26 18.17
CA ALA A 125 6.52 5.58 19.35
C ALA A 125 8.01 5.26 19.17
N ALA A 126 8.35 4.32 18.27
CA ALA A 126 9.73 3.88 18.06
C ALA A 126 10.59 4.94 17.38
N GLU A 127 11.86 5.04 17.79
CA GLU A 127 12.83 5.94 17.19
C GLU A 127 13.15 5.51 15.75
N GLY A 128 13.27 6.49 14.83
CA GLY A 128 13.51 6.25 13.41
C GLY A 128 12.29 5.69 12.64
N ALA A 129 11.24 5.25 13.34
CA ALA A 129 9.98 4.89 12.70
C ALA A 129 9.27 6.15 12.21
N VAL A 130 8.70 6.08 11.02
CA VAL A 130 8.04 7.24 10.38
C VAL A 130 6.52 7.16 10.54
N PRO A 131 5.82 8.31 10.63
CA PRO A 131 4.35 8.34 10.61
C PRO A 131 3.78 7.66 9.37
N LEU A 132 2.62 7.03 9.54
CA LEU A 132 1.75 6.52 8.48
C LEU A 132 0.55 7.45 8.36
N VAL A 133 0.21 7.86 7.14
CA VAL A 133 -0.98 8.65 6.84
C VAL A 133 -1.89 7.83 5.94
N LEU A 134 -3.14 7.68 6.36
CA LEU A 134 -4.21 7.12 5.56
C LEU A 134 -5.18 8.25 5.23
N ARG A 135 -5.06 8.84 4.04
CA ARG A 135 -6.00 9.86 3.58
C ARG A 135 -7.18 9.19 2.90
N THR A 136 -8.37 9.44 3.43
CA THR A 136 -9.62 8.99 2.82
C THR A 136 -10.15 10.05 1.88
N HIS A 137 -10.36 9.67 0.62
CA HIS A 137 -11.00 10.53 -0.38
C HIS A 137 -12.44 10.10 -0.57
N ALA A 138 -13.36 11.02 -0.31
CA ALA A 138 -14.78 10.81 -0.59
C ALA A 138 -15.05 10.99 -2.08
N PRO A 139 -16.02 10.27 -2.66
CA PRO A 139 -16.31 10.37 -4.08
C PRO A 139 -16.81 11.78 -4.40
N MET A 140 -16.20 12.40 -5.40
CA MET A 140 -16.63 13.71 -5.90
C MET A 140 -17.64 13.58 -7.04
N ASN A 141 -17.50 12.55 -7.87
CA ASN A 141 -18.38 12.18 -8.97
C ASN A 141 -18.15 10.68 -9.33
N PRO A 142 -18.88 10.09 -10.28
CA PRO A 142 -18.68 8.68 -10.67
C PRO A 142 -17.27 8.36 -11.19
N ASP A 143 -16.57 9.33 -11.77
CA ASP A 143 -15.20 9.19 -12.31
C ASP A 143 -14.12 9.27 -11.21
N HIS A 144 -14.50 9.74 -10.01
CA HIS A 144 -13.65 9.82 -8.83
C HIS A 144 -14.30 9.05 -7.67
N PRO A 145 -14.25 7.71 -7.68
CA PRO A 145 -14.79 6.89 -6.61
C PRO A 145 -13.99 7.04 -5.31
N PHE A 146 -14.44 6.32 -4.28
CA PHE A 146 -13.67 6.18 -3.05
C PHE A 146 -12.26 5.67 -3.36
N ASN A 147 -11.25 6.32 -2.78
CA ASN A 147 -9.89 5.84 -2.79
C ASN A 147 -9.20 6.21 -1.47
N ILE A 148 -8.07 5.54 -1.20
CA ILE A 148 -7.19 5.85 -0.07
C ILE A 148 -5.82 6.24 -0.63
N THR A 149 -5.29 7.38 -0.19
CA THR A 149 -3.85 7.63 -0.31
C THR A 149 -3.13 7.13 0.93
N ILE A 150 -2.13 6.28 0.72
CA ILE A 150 -1.20 5.83 1.74
C ILE A 150 0.06 6.67 1.62
N ALA A 151 0.46 7.35 2.69
CA ALA A 151 1.66 8.16 2.75
C ALA A 151 2.48 7.85 4.00
N ALA A 152 3.77 8.20 3.98
CA ALA A 152 4.64 8.05 5.13
C ALA A 152 5.71 9.13 5.21
N GLY A 153 6.31 9.31 6.38
CA GLY A 153 7.35 10.31 6.62
C GLY A 153 6.83 11.53 7.38
N ASP A 154 7.77 12.35 7.86
CA ASP A 154 7.54 13.66 8.48
C ASP A 154 8.66 14.61 8.00
N PRO A 155 8.46 15.35 6.89
CA PRO A 155 7.22 15.53 6.13
C PRO A 155 6.78 14.29 5.32
N ALA A 156 5.47 14.15 5.12
CA ALA A 156 4.82 13.01 4.47
C ALA A 156 4.99 13.01 2.94
N VAL A 157 5.25 11.82 2.39
CA VAL A 157 5.32 11.56 0.95
C VAL A 157 4.19 10.59 0.58
N ALA A 158 3.30 11.01 -0.31
CA ALA A 158 2.27 10.14 -0.89
C ALA A 158 2.93 8.96 -1.61
N LEU A 159 2.71 7.75 -1.10
CA LEU A 159 3.33 6.54 -1.62
C LEU A 159 2.47 5.91 -2.71
N ALA A 160 1.16 5.81 -2.52
CA ALA A 160 0.21 5.27 -3.51
C ALA A 160 -1.22 5.75 -3.26
N SER A 161 -2.01 5.87 -4.32
CA SER A 161 -3.48 5.93 -4.28
C SER A 161 -4.03 4.54 -4.58
N ILE A 162 -5.01 4.07 -3.82
CA ILE A 162 -5.62 2.74 -3.99
C ILE A 162 -7.15 2.89 -4.07
N PRO A 163 -7.79 2.48 -5.18
CA PRO A 163 -7.14 2.08 -6.44
C PRO A 163 -6.37 3.24 -7.08
N ASP A 164 -5.34 2.94 -7.87
CA ASP A 164 -4.61 3.92 -8.69
C ASP A 164 -5.35 4.24 -10.01
N CYS A 165 -6.21 3.31 -10.45
CA CYS A 165 -7.20 3.51 -11.51
C CYS A 165 -8.46 2.71 -11.20
N ALA A 166 -9.62 3.36 -11.33
CA ALA A 166 -10.91 2.78 -10.96
C ALA A 166 -11.81 2.41 -12.16
N CYS A 167 -11.25 2.38 -13.38
CA CYS A 167 -11.97 1.89 -14.55
C CYS A 167 -12.12 0.37 -14.52
N ASP A 168 -13.15 -0.14 -15.21
CA ASP A 168 -13.42 -1.57 -15.28
C ASP A 168 -12.21 -2.35 -15.82
N GLY A 169 -11.50 -1.79 -16.81
CA GLY A 169 -10.33 -2.42 -17.44
C GLY A 169 -9.11 -2.57 -16.53
N CYS A 170 -9.05 -1.83 -15.42
CA CYS A 170 -8.01 -1.97 -14.41
C CYS A 170 -8.45 -2.85 -13.22
N ASP A 171 -9.69 -3.33 -13.20
CA ASP A 171 -10.22 -4.11 -12.09
C ASP A 171 -9.54 -5.49 -11.99
N ARG A 172 -8.86 -5.72 -10.86
CA ARG A 172 -8.20 -6.99 -10.53
C ARG A 172 -8.87 -7.71 -9.36
N GLY A 173 -10.08 -7.30 -9.00
CA GLY A 173 -10.81 -7.80 -7.85
C GLY A 173 -10.36 -7.16 -6.54
N SER A 174 -11.23 -7.23 -5.52
CA SER A 174 -10.95 -6.64 -4.21
C SER A 174 -9.75 -7.26 -3.51
N ALA A 175 -9.55 -8.57 -3.66
CA ALA A 175 -8.42 -9.27 -3.02
C ALA A 175 -7.07 -8.69 -3.44
N TYR A 176 -6.94 -8.28 -4.71
CA TYR A 176 -5.74 -7.62 -5.22
C TYR A 176 -5.52 -6.24 -4.57
N LEU A 177 -6.58 -5.42 -4.51
CA LEU A 177 -6.52 -4.09 -3.91
C LEU A 177 -6.16 -4.13 -2.41
N LEU A 178 -6.83 -5.02 -1.66
CA LEU A 178 -6.57 -5.20 -0.23
C LEU A 178 -5.16 -5.71 0.04
N LYS A 179 -4.67 -6.65 -0.78
CA LYS A 179 -3.29 -7.12 -0.71
C LYS A 179 -2.29 -5.99 -0.98
N ASP A 180 -2.51 -5.17 -2.01
CA ASP A 180 -1.58 -4.08 -2.35
C ASP A 180 -1.53 -3.01 -1.25
N MET A 181 -2.69 -2.69 -0.68
CA MET A 181 -2.81 -1.85 0.50
C MET A 181 -2.05 -2.42 1.70
N ASP A 182 -2.31 -3.68 2.06
CA ASP A 182 -1.67 -4.33 3.20
C ASP A 182 -0.15 -4.39 3.02
N MET A 183 0.34 -4.73 1.82
CA MET A 183 1.77 -4.78 1.53
C MET A 183 2.45 -3.42 1.76
N LEU A 184 1.80 -2.32 1.38
CA LEU A 184 2.36 -0.99 1.57
C LEU A 184 2.32 -0.54 3.03
N VAL A 185 1.21 -0.79 3.75
CA VAL A 185 1.11 -0.48 5.18
C VAL A 185 2.12 -1.30 5.98
N VAL A 186 2.24 -2.59 5.69
CA VAL A 186 3.24 -3.48 6.31
C VAL A 186 4.65 -2.95 6.10
N SER A 187 5.00 -2.48 4.90
CA SER A 187 6.32 -1.92 4.62
C SER A 187 6.65 -0.64 5.40
N VAL A 188 5.64 0.16 5.76
CA VAL A 188 5.82 1.30 6.67
C VAL A 188 6.03 0.81 8.10
N VAL A 189 5.16 -0.09 8.58
CA VAL A 189 5.13 -0.53 9.98
C VAL A 189 6.34 -1.40 10.33
N ASP A 190 6.82 -2.23 9.40
CA ASP A 190 7.98 -3.09 9.60
C ASP A 190 9.32 -2.44 9.26
N GLY A 191 9.31 -1.17 8.83
CA GLY A 191 10.52 -0.45 8.47
C GLY A 191 11.19 -0.93 7.17
N SER A 192 10.52 -1.72 6.34
CA SER A 192 10.99 -2.07 5.00
C SER A 192 10.54 -1.04 3.96
N LEU A 193 10.83 0.24 4.22
CA LEU A 193 10.53 1.37 3.34
C LEU A 193 11.73 2.32 3.22
N ASP A 194 12.10 2.65 1.98
CA ASP A 194 13.09 3.67 1.62
C ASP A 194 12.46 4.64 0.62
N VAL A 195 12.54 5.94 0.93
CA VAL A 195 11.98 7.03 0.13
C VAL A 195 13.10 8.04 -0.16
N ASP A 196 13.16 8.49 -1.42
CA ASP A 196 14.13 9.48 -1.90
C ASP A 196 13.40 10.37 -2.92
N LEU A 197 13.08 11.59 -2.48
CA LEU A 197 12.35 12.62 -3.24
C LEU A 197 13.32 13.79 -3.52
N GLY A 198 13.78 13.85 -4.77
CA GLY A 198 14.59 14.96 -5.31
C GLY A 198 13.74 15.92 -6.14
N ASP A 199 14.37 16.86 -6.87
CA ASP A 199 13.69 17.99 -7.55
C ASP A 199 12.71 17.62 -8.66
N ASP A 200 12.95 16.50 -9.32
CA ASP A 200 12.23 16.09 -10.52
C ASP A 200 11.96 14.58 -10.51
N TYR A 201 12.23 13.92 -9.38
CA TYR A 201 12.12 12.48 -9.23
C TYR A 201 11.63 12.10 -7.85
N TYR A 202 10.97 10.95 -7.76
CA TYR A 202 10.88 10.21 -6.51
C TYR A 202 11.18 8.73 -6.70
N TRP A 203 11.71 8.13 -5.64
CA TRP A 203 11.89 6.70 -5.48
C TRP A 203 11.22 6.23 -4.21
N VAL A 204 10.49 5.13 -4.33
CA VAL A 204 9.95 4.36 -3.21
C VAL A 204 10.40 2.92 -3.39
N ARG A 205 11.05 2.37 -2.37
CA ARG A 205 11.39 0.96 -2.31
C ARG A 205 10.81 0.35 -1.07
N THR A 206 10.27 -0.83 -1.25
CA THR A 206 9.88 -1.71 -0.17
C THR A 206 10.55 -3.06 -0.32
N SER A 207 10.34 -3.95 0.64
CA SER A 207 10.71 -5.36 0.51
C SER A 207 9.91 -6.10 -0.58
N PHE A 208 8.79 -5.55 -1.01
CA PHE A 208 7.93 -6.15 -2.02
C PHE A 208 8.12 -5.58 -3.43
N LYS A 209 8.32 -4.27 -3.55
CA LYS A 209 8.34 -3.56 -4.84
C LYS A 209 9.33 -2.40 -4.79
N ALA A 210 9.84 -1.99 -5.94
CA ALA A 210 10.51 -0.72 -6.12
C ALA A 210 9.83 0.05 -7.25
N LYS A 211 9.60 1.35 -7.05
CA LYS A 211 9.05 2.24 -8.07
C LYS A 211 9.71 3.60 -8.02
N GLY A 212 9.74 4.26 -9.16
CA GLY A 212 10.10 5.66 -9.25
C GLY A 212 9.41 6.31 -10.44
N SER A 213 9.25 7.62 -10.36
CA SER A 213 8.71 8.42 -11.46
C SER A 213 9.37 9.79 -11.46
N GLY A 214 9.22 10.49 -12.59
CA GLY A 214 9.44 11.92 -12.64
C GLY A 214 8.31 12.69 -11.94
N ILE A 215 8.63 13.84 -11.36
CA ILE A 215 7.64 14.74 -10.74
C ILE A 215 7.81 16.13 -11.36
N GLN A 216 6.71 16.77 -11.72
CA GLN A 216 6.71 18.10 -12.34
C GLN A 216 6.29 19.22 -11.38
N ASP A 217 5.58 18.89 -10.29
CA ASP A 217 5.03 19.86 -9.34
C ASP A 217 6.00 20.20 -8.19
N ARG A 218 5.80 21.36 -7.56
CA ARG A 218 6.58 21.79 -6.39
C ARG A 218 6.38 20.83 -5.20
N HIS A 219 7.48 20.30 -4.70
CA HIS A 219 7.54 19.44 -3.53
C HIS A 219 8.70 19.86 -2.63
N THR A 220 8.71 19.37 -1.39
CA THR A 220 9.86 19.53 -0.50
C THR A 220 10.76 18.32 -0.64
N ARG A 221 12.04 18.51 -0.95
CA ARG A 221 13.01 17.41 -0.99
C ARG A 221 13.04 16.69 0.36
N THR A 222 13.03 15.37 0.34
CA THR A 222 13.17 14.56 1.54
C THR A 222 13.71 13.18 1.19
N ALA A 223 14.43 12.57 2.11
CA ALA A 223 14.86 11.18 2.00
C ALA A 223 14.85 10.54 3.38
N PHE A 224 14.31 9.33 3.47
CA PHE A 224 14.28 8.57 4.71
C PHE A 224 14.22 7.06 4.45
N THR A 225 14.83 6.30 5.36
CA THR A 225 14.57 4.88 5.51
C THR A 225 13.81 4.70 6.83
N ALA A 226 12.64 4.07 6.77
CA ALA A 226 11.83 3.83 7.97
C ALA A 226 12.50 2.80 8.88
N ALA A 227 12.52 3.04 10.19
CA ALA A 227 12.76 1.98 11.16
C ALA A 227 11.44 1.24 11.49
N PRO A 228 11.50 0.00 11.98
CA PRO A 228 10.32 -0.74 12.42
C PRO A 228 9.60 -0.04 13.58
N TRP A 229 8.27 -0.12 13.60
CA TRP A 229 7.44 0.44 14.68
C TRP A 229 7.60 -0.33 16.00
N LEU A 230 8.10 -1.56 15.94
CA LEU A 230 8.43 -2.39 17.09
C LEU A 230 9.94 -2.58 17.21
N VAL A 231 10.49 -2.32 18.39
CA VAL A 231 11.94 -2.37 18.66
C VAL A 231 12.55 -3.75 18.40
N ASN A 232 11.76 -4.82 18.56
CA ASN A 232 12.18 -6.20 18.34
C ASN A 232 11.90 -6.72 16.91
N TRP A 233 11.42 -5.87 16.01
CA TRP A 233 11.26 -6.23 14.61
C TRP A 233 12.52 -5.91 13.83
N ALA A 234 12.85 -6.78 12.89
CA ALA A 234 13.90 -6.54 11.91
C ALA A 234 13.24 -6.13 10.58
N SER A 235 13.68 -5.01 10.01
CA SER A 235 13.24 -4.60 8.67
C SER A 235 13.55 -5.69 7.66
N ARG A 236 12.55 -6.04 6.83
CA ARG A 236 12.78 -6.93 5.70
C ARG A 236 13.72 -6.27 4.68
N PRO A 237 14.61 -7.02 4.01
CA PRO A 237 15.46 -6.51 2.95
C PRO A 237 14.67 -5.75 1.88
N LEU A 238 15.14 -4.57 1.52
CA LEU A 238 14.55 -3.77 0.45
C LEU A 238 14.87 -4.36 -0.91
N GLN A 239 13.93 -4.27 -1.84
CA GLN A 239 14.18 -4.57 -3.25
C GLN A 239 15.33 -3.69 -3.78
N ALA A 240 16.15 -4.24 -4.67
CA ALA A 240 17.22 -3.50 -5.31
C ALA A 240 16.63 -2.28 -6.05
N ARG A 241 17.35 -1.16 -6.07
CA ARG A 241 17.01 -0.07 -6.99
C ARG A 241 17.16 -0.63 -8.40
N PRO A 242 16.12 -0.59 -9.25
CA PRO A 242 16.31 -0.82 -10.68
C PRO A 242 17.43 0.12 -11.13
N SER A 243 18.37 -0.39 -11.92
CA SER A 243 19.41 0.46 -12.48
C SER A 243 18.72 1.50 -13.38
N LEU A 244 18.57 2.71 -12.86
CA LEU A 244 18.20 3.84 -13.69
C LEU A 244 19.30 4.01 -14.74
N ARG A 245 18.99 3.65 -15.99
CA ARG A 245 19.49 4.50 -17.07
C ARG A 245 18.96 5.88 -16.73
N ARG A 246 19.85 6.81 -16.38
CA ARG A 246 19.50 8.22 -16.16
C ARG A 246 18.51 8.65 -17.25
N PRO A 247 17.45 9.42 -16.92
CA PRO A 247 16.69 10.10 -17.96
C PRO A 247 17.69 10.81 -18.87
N TRP A 248 17.56 10.56 -20.16
CA TRP A 248 18.38 11.12 -21.23
C TRP A 248 18.70 12.59 -20.94
N SER A 249 20.00 12.91 -20.82
CA SER A 249 20.46 14.29 -20.84
C SER A 249 20.43 14.76 -22.30
N PRO A 250 19.68 15.80 -22.67
CA PRO A 250 19.80 16.38 -23.99
C PRO A 250 21.20 16.99 -24.09
N THR A 251 22.00 16.49 -25.02
CA THR A 251 23.18 17.19 -25.56
C THR A 251 22.74 18.29 -26.51
#